data_AF-K1U5A0-F1
#
_entry.id   AF-K1U5A0-F1
#
_cell.length_a   1.000
_cell.length_b   1.000
_cell.length_c   1.000
_cell.angle_alpha   90.00
_cell.angle_beta   90.00
_cell.angle_gamma   90.00
#
_symmetry.space_group_name_H-M   'P 1'
#
loop_
_entity.id
_entity.type
_entity.pdbx_description
1 polymer ?
#
loop_
_entity_poly.entity_id
_entity_poly.type
_entity_poly.pdbx_seq_one_letter_code
_entity_poly.pdbx_strand_id
1 'polypeptide(L)'
;MTVAAFVVLVVFLLIIPLPTAILDFMFIMQLGLSLVILLMTMYVKEVLEFSVFPTLLLVTTMLRLGLNISSTRSILTNNGYAGEVVKVFGQFVIRGDVVVGLVIFLIIVLVQFLVITKGAERVAEVSARFTLDAMPGKQMAIDADLSSGLIDEQTARLRRSNIQREASFYGAMDGASKFVKGDAIMSIVVTFINLIGGIVIGLINGGSFGDVISTYSVATVGDGLMS
;
A
#
# COMPACT_ATOMS: atom_id res chain seq x y z
N MET A 1 8.03 -14.92 -14.57
CA MET A 1 7.14 -15.98 -14.04
C MET A 1 6.70 -15.70 -12.60
N THR A 2 7.59 -15.24 -11.71
CA THR A 2 7.27 -14.94 -10.30
C THR A 2 6.18 -13.90 -10.11
N VAL A 3 6.18 -12.80 -10.88
CA VAL A 3 5.14 -11.76 -10.80
C VAL A 3 3.76 -12.29 -11.24
N ALA A 4 3.71 -13.11 -12.30
CA ALA A 4 2.47 -13.70 -12.77
C ALA A 4 1.88 -14.68 -11.74
N ALA A 5 2.71 -15.51 -11.11
CA ALA A 5 2.28 -16.39 -10.03
C ALA A 5 1.75 -15.61 -8.83
N PHE A 6 2.35 -14.46 -8.51
CA PHE A 6 1.88 -13.58 -7.44
C PHE A 6 0.53 -12.93 -7.76
N VAL A 7 0.33 -12.46 -8.99
CA VAL A 7 -0.98 -11.92 -9.42
C VAL A 7 -2.06 -13.01 -9.32
N VAL A 8 -1.74 -14.23 -9.74
CA VAL A 8 -2.65 -15.38 -9.60
C VAL A 8 -2.96 -15.69 -8.14
N LEU A 9 -1.96 -15.64 -7.25
CA LEU A 9 -2.16 -15.77 -5.80
C LEU A 9 -3.14 -14.71 -5.28
N VAL A 10 -2.96 -13.44 -5.65
CA VAL A 10 -3.87 -12.35 -5.24
C VAL A 10 -5.29 -12.60 -5.71
N VAL A 11 -5.47 -13.07 -6.96
CA VAL A 11 -6.80 -13.44 -7.47
C VAL A 11 -7.40 -14.62 -6.68
N PHE A 12 -6.59 -15.61 -6.30
CA PHE A 12 -7.05 -16.72 -5.46
C PHE A 12 -7.52 -16.25 -4.07
N LEU A 13 -6.84 -15.26 -3.47
CA LEU A 13 -7.26 -14.65 -2.20
C LEU A 13 -8.67 -14.04 -2.26
N LEU A 14 -9.07 -13.52 -3.44
CA LEU A 14 -10.41 -12.97 -3.65
C LEU A 14 -11.50 -14.04 -3.62
N ILE A 15 -11.19 -15.24 -4.12
CA ILE A 15 -12.18 -16.31 -4.34
C ILE A 15 -12.26 -17.23 -3.12
N ILE A 16 -11.14 -17.59 -2.50
CA ILE A 16 -11.08 -18.67 -1.51
C ILE A 16 -11.11 -18.11 -0.08
N PRO A 17 -12.01 -18.60 0.81
CA PRO A 17 -11.99 -18.28 2.24
C PRO A 17 -10.68 -18.70 2.90
N LEU A 18 -9.92 -17.71 3.37
CA LEU A 18 -8.73 -17.98 4.17
C LEU A 18 -9.10 -18.25 5.62
N PRO A 19 -8.49 -19.27 6.25
CA PRO A 19 -8.47 -19.40 7.71
C PRO A 19 -7.86 -18.16 8.35
N THR A 20 -8.41 -17.73 9.49
CA THR A 20 -7.95 -16.54 10.24
C THR A 20 -6.48 -16.63 10.64
N ALA A 21 -5.96 -17.82 10.92
CA ALA A 21 -4.54 -18.03 11.23
C ALA A 21 -3.59 -17.69 10.05
N ILE A 22 -3.99 -18.01 8.82
CA ILE A 22 -3.21 -17.66 7.62
C ILE A 22 -3.28 -16.15 7.39
N LEU A 23 -4.47 -15.59 7.57
CA LEU A 23 -4.72 -14.16 7.43
C LEU A 23 -3.87 -13.34 8.41
N ASP A 24 -3.82 -13.73 9.69
CA ASP A 24 -2.96 -13.12 10.70
C ASP A 24 -1.47 -13.20 10.31
N PHE A 25 -1.01 -14.37 9.87
CA PHE A 25 0.36 -14.55 9.39
C PHE A 25 0.68 -13.61 8.21
N MET A 26 -0.22 -13.49 7.23
CA MET A 26 -0.02 -12.63 6.08
C MET A 26 -0.03 -11.15 6.44
N PHE A 27 -0.87 -10.71 7.38
CA PHE A 27 -0.83 -9.33 7.89
C PHE A 27 0.50 -9.02 8.60
N ILE A 28 0.99 -9.91 9.46
CA ILE A 28 2.28 -9.74 10.14
C ILE A 28 3.42 -9.69 9.11
N MET A 29 3.40 -10.58 8.12
CA MET A 29 4.39 -10.58 7.04
C MET A 29 4.34 -9.29 6.22
N GLN A 30 3.13 -8.80 5.89
CA GLN A 30 2.93 -7.56 5.14
C GLN A 30 3.44 -6.34 5.92
N LEU A 31 3.19 -6.27 7.24
CA LEU A 31 3.74 -5.24 8.12
C LEU A 31 5.26 -5.30 8.17
N GLY A 32 5.84 -6.49 8.36
CA GLY A 32 7.28 -6.70 8.36
C GLY A 32 7.93 -6.28 7.05
N LEU A 33 7.34 -6.66 5.91
CA LEU A 33 7.82 -6.27 4.59
C LEU A 33 7.74 -4.76 4.38
N SER A 34 6.66 -4.12 4.83
CA SER A 34 6.49 -2.66 4.75
C SER A 34 7.56 -1.93 5.56
N LEU A 35 7.91 -2.43 6.75
CA LEU A 35 9.01 -1.90 7.57
C LEU A 35 10.38 -2.07 6.91
N VAL A 36 10.65 -3.25 6.32
CA VAL A 36 11.90 -3.48 5.58
C VAL A 36 12.01 -2.53 4.40
N ILE A 37 10.95 -2.34 3.63
CA ILE A 37 10.92 -1.39 2.51
C ILE A 37 11.16 0.04 3.02
N LEU A 38 10.50 0.45 4.11
CA LEU A 38 10.70 1.76 4.72
C LEU A 38 12.18 1.99 5.08
N LEU A 39 12.78 1.06 5.83
CA LEU A 39 14.18 1.16 6.23
C LEU A 39 15.10 1.22 5.00
N MET A 40 14.89 0.35 4.01
CA MET A 40 15.67 0.38 2.76
C MET A 40 15.58 1.74 2.07
N THR A 41 14.38 2.31 1.94
CA THR A 41 14.20 3.64 1.31
C THR A 41 14.88 4.78 2.07
N MET A 42 15.05 4.66 3.39
CA MET A 42 15.74 5.67 4.19
C MET A 42 17.27 5.64 4.05
N TYR A 43 17.86 4.51 3.65
CA TYR A 43 19.31 4.35 3.56
C TYR A 43 19.88 4.34 2.13
N VAL A 44 19.02 4.23 1.11
CA VAL A 44 19.42 4.26 -0.31
C VAL A 44 19.93 5.65 -0.69
N LYS A 45 21.09 5.71 -1.35
CA LYS A 45 21.73 6.98 -1.75
C LYS A 45 21.44 7.34 -3.19
N GLU A 46 21.35 6.35 -4.06
CA GLU A 46 21.04 6.54 -5.47
C GLU A 46 19.79 5.78 -5.89
N VAL A 47 18.97 6.41 -6.73
CA VAL A 47 17.70 5.86 -7.21
C VAL A 47 17.87 4.50 -7.92
N LEU A 48 19.01 4.32 -8.60
CA LEU A 48 19.33 3.09 -9.33
C LEU A 48 19.71 1.91 -8.42
N GLU A 49 20.19 2.16 -7.19
CA GLU A 49 20.51 1.12 -6.21
C GLU A 49 19.25 0.34 -5.80
N PHE A 50 18.09 1.00 -5.83
CA PHE A 50 16.81 0.38 -5.50
C PHE A 50 15.81 0.42 -6.67
N SER A 51 16.30 0.11 -7.87
CA SER A 51 15.49 0.10 -9.10
C SER A 51 14.26 -0.84 -9.08
N VAL A 52 14.24 -1.84 -8.19
CA VAL A 52 13.12 -2.79 -8.02
C VAL A 52 11.96 -2.19 -7.20
N PHE A 53 12.17 -1.04 -6.55
CA PHE A 53 11.21 -0.43 -5.64
C PHE A 53 9.80 -0.24 -6.22
N PRO A 54 9.60 0.33 -7.44
CA PRO A 54 8.25 0.54 -7.97
C PRO A 54 7.48 -0.78 -8.16
N THR A 55 8.19 -1.84 -8.57
CA THR A 55 7.59 -3.17 -8.73
C THR A 55 7.26 -3.81 -7.38
N LEU A 56 8.14 -3.69 -6.38
CA LEU A 56 7.86 -4.16 -5.02
C LEU A 56 6.64 -3.46 -4.44
N LEU A 57 6.58 -2.14 -4.59
CA LEU A 57 5.46 -1.34 -4.13
C LEU A 57 4.14 -1.84 -4.74
N LEU A 58 4.08 -2.03 -6.07
CA LEU A 58 2.90 -2.57 -6.75
C LEU A 58 2.48 -3.95 -6.21
N VAL A 59 3.44 -4.87 -6.07
CA VAL A 59 3.22 -6.22 -5.55
C VAL A 59 2.70 -6.19 -4.11
N THR A 60 3.30 -5.38 -3.25
CA THR A 60 2.86 -5.24 -1.84
C THR A 60 1.49 -4.60 -1.71
N THR A 61 1.15 -3.63 -2.56
CA THR A 61 -0.19 -3.03 -2.59
C THR A 61 -1.23 -4.03 -3.08
N MET A 62 -0.92 -4.84 -4.10
CA MET A 62 -1.84 -5.89 -4.56
C MET A 62 -2.10 -6.95 -3.48
N LEU A 63 -1.06 -7.35 -2.73
CA LEU A 63 -1.23 -8.27 -1.60
C LEU A 63 -2.12 -7.68 -0.52
N ARG A 64 -1.87 -6.42 -0.13
CA ARG A 64 -2.69 -5.66 0.81
C ARG A 64 -4.16 -5.61 0.39
N LEU A 65 -4.44 -5.28 -0.87
CA LEU A 65 -5.80 -5.28 -1.41
C LEU A 65 -6.46 -6.67 -1.30
N GLY A 66 -5.72 -7.74 -1.63
CA GLY A 66 -6.21 -9.12 -1.47
C GLY A 66 -6.50 -9.50 -0.01
N LEU A 67 -5.64 -9.07 0.92
CA LEU A 67 -5.84 -9.29 2.35
C LEU A 67 -7.06 -8.54 2.87
N ASN A 68 -7.24 -7.28 2.50
CA ASN A 68 -8.43 -6.47 2.85
C ASN A 68 -9.73 -7.12 2.39
N ILE A 69 -9.77 -7.66 1.17
CA ILE A 69 -10.99 -8.32 0.68
C ILE A 69 -11.24 -9.62 1.45
N SER A 70 -10.19 -10.38 1.76
CA SER A 70 -10.33 -11.60 2.56
C SER A 70 -10.74 -11.31 4.01
N SER A 71 -10.20 -10.26 4.64
CA SER A 71 -10.55 -9.85 5.99
C SER A 71 -11.97 -9.30 6.07
N THR A 72 -12.41 -8.46 5.12
CA THR A 72 -13.81 -8.06 4.98
C THR A 72 -14.76 -9.25 4.97
N ARG A 73 -14.48 -10.25 4.13
CA ARG A 73 -15.32 -11.46 4.08
C ARG A 73 -15.33 -12.17 5.44
N SER A 74 -14.18 -12.29 6.11
CA SER A 74 -14.11 -12.90 7.44
C SER A 74 -14.92 -12.11 8.47
N ILE A 75 -14.81 -10.77 8.48
CA ILE A 75 -15.58 -9.88 9.36
C ILE A 75 -17.08 -10.11 9.17
N LEU A 76 -17.55 -10.11 7.91
CA LEU A 76 -18.98 -10.23 7.62
C LEU A 76 -19.53 -11.65 7.83
N THR A 77 -18.70 -12.69 7.72
CA THR A 77 -19.15 -14.09 7.81
C THR A 77 -18.96 -14.69 9.21
N ASN A 78 -17.93 -14.26 9.94
CA ASN A 78 -17.54 -14.83 11.23
C ASN A 78 -17.90 -13.91 12.41
N ASN A 79 -19.08 -13.27 12.37
CA ASN A 79 -19.58 -12.40 13.43
C ASN A 79 -18.59 -11.31 13.90
N GLY A 80 -17.91 -10.66 12.95
CA GLY A 80 -16.95 -9.59 13.22
C GLY A 80 -15.53 -10.09 13.55
N TYR A 81 -15.23 -11.38 13.44
CA TYR A 81 -13.89 -11.89 13.68
C TYR A 81 -13.06 -12.02 12.39
N ALA A 82 -11.96 -11.28 12.30
CA ALA A 82 -11.05 -11.27 11.15
C ALA A 82 -9.67 -11.89 11.44
N GLY A 83 -9.43 -12.38 12.66
CA GLY A 83 -8.10 -12.76 13.15
C GLY A 83 -7.71 -11.99 14.41
N GLU A 84 -6.68 -12.48 15.09
CA GLU A 84 -6.22 -11.89 16.35
C GLU A 84 -5.47 -10.58 16.10
N VAL A 85 -4.76 -10.45 14.97
CA VAL A 85 -4.03 -9.21 14.64
C VAL A 85 -5.01 -8.05 14.51
N VAL A 86 -6.06 -8.20 13.70
CA VAL A 86 -7.11 -7.18 13.51
C VAL A 86 -7.77 -6.82 14.83
N LYS A 87 -8.09 -7.82 15.67
CA LYS A 87 -8.71 -7.60 16.97
C LYS A 87 -7.81 -6.81 17.92
N VAL A 88 -6.52 -7.14 17.99
CA VAL A 88 -5.54 -6.42 18.84
C VAL A 88 -5.39 -4.97 18.40
N PHE A 89 -5.27 -4.71 17.09
CA PHE A 89 -5.18 -3.34 16.57
C PHE A 89 -6.46 -2.53 16.81
N GLY A 90 -7.64 -3.15 16.62
CA GLY A 90 -8.92 -2.51 16.89
C GLY A 90 -9.07 -2.14 18.37
N GLN A 91 -8.74 -3.07 19.27
CA GLN A 91 -8.78 -2.82 20.72
C GLN A 91 -7.77 -1.75 21.16
N PHE A 92 -6.59 -1.71 20.55
CA PHE A 92 -5.55 -0.73 20.85
C PHE A 92 -6.00 0.72 20.60
N VAL A 93 -6.77 0.95 19.52
CA VAL A 93 -7.27 2.29 19.17
C VAL A 93 -8.54 2.66 19.93
N ILE A 94 -9.47 1.71 20.11
CA ILE A 94 -10.75 1.99 20.77
C ILE A 94 -10.62 2.14 22.29
N ARG A 95 -9.68 1.43 22.94
CA ARG A 95 -9.42 1.53 24.40
C ARG A 95 -10.67 1.49 25.30
N GLY A 96 -11.71 0.77 24.88
CA GLY A 96 -12.96 0.60 25.62
C GLY A 96 -14.07 1.62 25.30
N ASP A 97 -13.79 2.70 24.57
CA ASP A 97 -14.81 3.66 24.10
C ASP A 97 -14.90 3.63 22.57
N VAL A 98 -15.93 2.95 22.07
CA VAL A 98 -16.17 2.73 20.64
C VAL A 98 -16.35 4.05 19.89
N VAL A 99 -16.99 5.05 20.52
CA VAL A 99 -17.28 6.34 19.87
C VAL A 99 -15.98 7.12 19.70
N VAL A 100 -15.20 7.25 20.77
CA VAL A 100 -13.89 7.92 20.73
C VAL A 100 -12.96 7.23 19.75
N GLY A 101 -12.91 5.89 19.78
CA GLY A 101 -12.09 5.10 18.86
C GLY A 101 -12.46 5.31 17.39
N LEU A 102 -13.75 5.32 17.05
CA LEU A 102 -14.20 5.62 15.69
C LEU A 102 -13.82 7.03 15.23
N VAL A 103 -13.94 8.03 16.11
CA VAL A 103 -13.53 9.41 15.79
C VAL A 103 -12.03 9.48 15.51
N ILE A 104 -11.19 8.89 16.37
CA ILE A 104 -9.74 8.85 16.18
C ILE A 104 -9.38 8.13 14.88
N PHE A 105 -10.00 6.98 14.63
CA PHE A 105 -9.79 6.21 13.42
C PHE A 105 -10.16 7.00 12.15
N LEU A 106 -11.31 7.68 12.13
CA LEU A 106 -11.70 8.53 11.01
C LEU A 106 -10.67 9.65 10.76
N ILE A 107 -10.13 10.26 11.81
CA ILE A 107 -9.06 11.27 11.68
C ILE A 107 -7.83 10.64 11.04
N ILE A 108 -7.38 9.47 11.52
CA ILE A 108 -6.19 8.78 10.98
C ILE A 108 -6.38 8.48 9.50
N VAL A 109 -7.52 7.89 9.13
CA VAL A 109 -7.84 7.53 7.73
C VAL A 109 -7.90 8.77 6.83
N LEU A 110 -8.52 9.86 7.31
CA LEU A 110 -8.58 11.11 6.57
C LEU A 110 -7.20 11.74 6.37
N VAL A 111 -6.35 11.75 7.40
CA VAL A 111 -4.96 12.23 7.28
C VAL A 111 -4.17 11.36 6.30
N GLN A 112 -4.30 10.03 6.41
CA GLN A 112 -3.63 9.07 5.52
C GLN A 112 -3.99 9.30 4.06
N PHE A 113 -5.27 9.53 3.75
CA PHE A 113 -5.69 9.74 2.37
C PHE A 113 -5.47 11.17 1.87
N LEU A 114 -5.98 12.18 2.59
CA LEU A 114 -5.99 13.57 2.12
C LEU A 114 -4.62 14.24 2.16
N VAL A 115 -3.81 13.92 3.16
CA VAL A 115 -2.50 14.57 3.36
C VAL A 115 -1.39 13.67 2.80
N ILE A 116 -1.30 12.44 3.29
CA ILE A 116 -0.16 11.57 2.99
C ILE A 116 -0.25 11.04 1.56
N THR A 117 -1.34 10.35 1.21
CA THR A 117 -1.45 9.68 -0.10
C THR A 117 -1.54 10.68 -1.25
N LYS A 118 -2.44 11.68 -1.17
CA LYS A 118 -2.54 12.73 -2.19
C LYS A 118 -1.29 13.61 -2.28
N GLY A 119 -0.65 13.90 -1.13
CA GLY A 119 0.61 14.63 -1.10
C GLY A 119 1.72 13.86 -1.79
N ALA A 120 1.88 12.58 -1.45
CA ALA A 120 2.89 11.69 -2.03
C ALA A 120 2.69 11.49 -3.55
N GLU A 121 1.45 11.32 -4.03
CA GLU A 121 1.15 11.23 -5.47
C GLU A 121 1.66 12.47 -6.20
N ARG A 122 1.34 13.67 -5.70
CA ARG A 122 1.73 14.91 -6.36
C ARG A 122 3.23 15.13 -6.33
N VAL A 123 3.89 14.78 -5.23
CA VAL A 123 5.37 14.84 -5.14
C VAL A 123 5.99 13.86 -6.14
N ALA A 124 5.49 12.62 -6.22
CA ALA A 124 5.99 11.62 -7.16
C ALA A 124 5.81 12.03 -8.62
N GLU A 125 4.62 12.51 -9.00
CA GLU A 125 4.33 12.98 -10.36
C GLU A 125 5.24 14.14 -10.76
N VAL A 126 5.36 15.15 -9.89
CA VAL A 126 6.15 16.36 -10.17
C VAL A 126 7.65 16.03 -10.22
N SER A 127 8.15 15.21 -9.29
CA SER A 127 9.55 14.77 -9.31
C SER A 127 9.86 13.92 -10.54
N ALA A 128 8.98 12.99 -10.91
CA ALA A 128 9.16 12.20 -12.12
C ALA A 128 9.21 13.10 -13.36
N ARG A 129 8.27 14.03 -13.48
CA ARG A 129 8.22 14.96 -14.62
C ARG A 129 9.49 15.82 -14.71
N PHE A 130 9.92 16.45 -13.62
CA PHE A 130 11.12 17.28 -13.65
C PHE A 130 12.39 16.48 -13.94
N THR A 131 12.52 15.28 -13.40
CA THR A 131 13.67 14.43 -13.71
C THR A 131 13.67 13.96 -15.17
N LEU A 132 12.50 13.65 -15.73
CA LEU A 132 12.36 13.26 -17.14
C LEU A 132 12.65 14.44 -18.09
N ASP A 133 12.15 15.63 -17.76
CA ASP A 133 12.39 16.87 -18.52
C ASP A 133 13.88 17.27 -18.51
N ALA A 134 14.63 16.89 -17.47
CA ALA A 134 16.08 17.13 -17.37
C ALA A 134 16.95 16.15 -18.18
N MET A 135 16.38 15.07 -18.73
CA MET A 135 17.17 14.02 -19.41
C MET A 135 17.92 14.48 -20.67
N PRO A 136 17.32 15.28 -21.58
CA PRO A 136 18.05 15.79 -22.74
C PRO A 136 19.28 16.60 -22.31
N GLY A 137 19.16 17.40 -21.25
CA GLY A 137 20.29 18.15 -20.68
C GLY A 137 21.39 17.24 -20.15
N LYS A 138 21.04 16.18 -19.40
CA LYS A 138 22.00 15.17 -18.94
C LYS A 138 22.68 14.43 -20.12
N GLN A 139 21.96 14.14 -21.19
CA GLN A 139 22.53 13.50 -22.40
C GLN A 139 23.46 14.44 -23.15
N MET A 140 23.07 15.70 -23.35
CA MET A 140 23.92 16.73 -23.98
C MET A 140 25.20 16.96 -23.19
N ALA A 141 25.15 16.91 -21.85
CA ALA A 141 26.34 17.02 -21.01
C ALA A 141 27.32 15.84 -21.24
N ILE A 142 26.81 14.61 -21.43
CA ILE A 142 27.65 13.45 -21.78
C ILE A 142 28.30 13.65 -23.15
N ASP A 143 27.54 14.18 -24.13
CA ASP A 143 28.05 14.42 -25.48
C ASP A 143 29.14 15.51 -25.48
N ALA A 144 28.96 16.55 -24.67
CA ALA A 144 29.97 17.58 -24.44
C ALA A 144 31.23 17.03 -23.76
N ASP A 145 31.09 16.19 -22.74
CA ASP A 145 32.22 15.54 -22.06
C ASP A 145 32.98 14.61 -23.01
N LEU A 146 32.27 13.85 -23.86
CA LEU A 146 32.87 12.93 -24.83
C LEU A 146 33.60 13.71 -25.95
N SER A 147 32.97 14.76 -26.48
CA SER A 147 33.55 15.59 -27.55
C SER A 147 34.74 16.43 -27.09
N SER A 148 34.79 16.81 -25.81
CA SER A 148 35.94 17.48 -25.20
C SER A 148 37.05 16.52 -24.74
N GLY A 149 36.83 15.20 -24.83
CA GLY A 149 37.80 14.18 -24.43
C GLY A 149 37.93 13.97 -22.92
N LEU A 150 37.00 14.51 -22.10
CA LEU A 150 36.97 14.31 -20.65
C LEU A 150 36.59 12.87 -20.27
N ILE A 151 35.83 12.19 -21.11
CA ILE A 151 35.41 10.79 -20.93
C ILE A 151 35.64 9.98 -22.22
N ASP A 152 35.73 8.66 -22.08
CA ASP A 152 35.81 7.73 -23.20
C ASP A 152 34.42 7.24 -23.65
N GLU A 153 34.37 6.60 -24.83
CA GLU A 153 33.16 6.06 -25.43
C GLU A 153 32.48 5.01 -24.51
N GLN A 154 33.25 4.23 -23.76
CA GLN A 154 32.70 3.22 -22.85
C GLN A 154 32.00 3.87 -21.66
N THR A 155 32.62 4.88 -21.03
CA THR A 155 32.00 5.64 -19.94
C THR A 155 30.77 6.40 -20.42
N ALA A 156 30.83 7.01 -21.61
CA ALA A 156 29.67 7.70 -22.20
C ALA A 156 28.47 6.75 -22.39
N ARG A 157 28.71 5.53 -22.92
CA ARG A 157 27.67 4.50 -23.06
C ARG A 157 27.08 4.08 -21.71
N LEU A 158 27.92 3.85 -20.70
CA LEU A 158 27.46 3.47 -19.37
C LEU A 158 26.59 4.57 -18.74
N ARG A 159 27.02 5.84 -18.83
CA ARG A 159 26.25 6.99 -18.32
C ARG A 159 24.91 7.15 -19.05
N ARG A 160 24.87 7.00 -20.37
CA ARG A 160 23.61 7.01 -21.14
C ARG A 160 22.67 5.88 -20.70
N SER A 161 23.20 4.68 -20.48
CA SER A 161 22.42 3.55 -19.95
C SER A 161 21.85 3.84 -18.56
N ASN A 162 22.62 4.49 -17.68
CA ASN A 162 22.15 4.90 -16.36
C ASN A 162 21.01 5.92 -16.44
N ILE A 163 21.12 6.93 -17.31
CA ILE A 163 20.03 7.89 -17.56
C ILE A 163 18.76 7.17 -18.04
N GLN A 164 18.91 6.21 -18.96
CA GLN A 164 17.77 5.43 -19.44
C GLN A 164 17.10 4.63 -18.32
N ARG A 165 17.88 4.01 -17.43
CA ARG A 165 17.35 3.28 -16.27
C ARG A 165 16.67 4.21 -15.27
N GLU A 166 17.21 5.40 -15.05
CA GLU A 166 16.61 6.44 -14.21
C GLU A 166 15.25 6.87 -14.78
N ALA A 167 15.18 7.07 -16.10
CA ALA A 167 13.92 7.35 -16.82
C ALA A 167 12.86 6.29 -16.57
N SER A 168 13.24 5.02 -16.76
CA SER A 168 12.35 3.87 -16.56
C SER A 168 11.89 3.75 -15.11
N PHE A 169 12.76 4.04 -14.15
CA PHE A 169 12.41 4.05 -12.73
C PHE A 169 11.34 5.11 -12.43
N TYR A 170 11.56 6.37 -12.82
CA TYR A 170 10.60 7.44 -12.54
C TYR A 170 9.27 7.25 -13.27
N GLY A 171 9.30 6.73 -14.51
CA GLY A 171 8.08 6.34 -15.23
C GLY A 171 7.31 5.23 -14.53
N ALA A 172 8.00 4.20 -14.03
CA ALA A 172 7.36 3.13 -13.26
C ALA A 172 6.84 3.62 -11.90
N MET A 173 7.54 4.57 -11.26
CA MET A 173 7.16 5.11 -9.95
C MET A 173 5.92 6.01 -10.01
N ASP A 174 5.74 6.80 -11.07
CA ASP A 174 4.50 7.56 -11.31
C ASP A 174 3.29 6.61 -11.42
N GLY A 175 3.43 5.54 -12.20
CA GLY A 175 2.39 4.51 -12.33
C GLY A 175 2.08 3.80 -11.00
N ALA A 176 3.12 3.39 -10.27
CA ALA A 176 2.97 2.72 -8.98
C ALA A 176 2.29 3.63 -7.93
N SER A 177 2.62 4.92 -7.90
CA SER A 177 2.03 5.90 -6.97
C SER A 177 0.53 6.11 -7.21
N LYS A 178 0.08 6.12 -8.47
CA LYS A 178 -1.34 6.16 -8.84
C LYS A 178 -2.10 4.92 -8.37
N PHE A 179 -1.45 3.75 -8.40
CA PHE A 179 -2.04 2.50 -7.89
C PHE A 179 -2.22 2.54 -6.37
N VAL A 180 -1.24 3.06 -5.61
CA VAL A 180 -1.34 3.25 -4.15
C VAL A 180 -2.47 4.19 -3.77
N LYS A 181 -2.68 5.26 -4.54
CA LYS A 181 -3.85 6.11 -4.34
C LYS A 181 -5.17 5.37 -4.54
N GLY A 182 -5.25 4.55 -5.58
CA GLY A 182 -6.43 3.71 -5.83
C GLY A 182 -6.71 2.78 -4.64
N ASP A 183 -5.66 2.14 -4.13
CA ASP A 183 -5.74 1.28 -2.94
C ASP A 183 -6.22 2.05 -1.70
N ALA A 184 -5.66 3.22 -1.40
CA ALA A 184 -6.10 4.03 -0.26
C ALA A 184 -7.59 4.45 -0.34
N ILE A 185 -8.10 4.74 -1.55
CA ILE A 185 -9.53 4.99 -1.76
C ILE A 185 -10.34 3.72 -1.47
N MET A 186 -9.88 2.58 -1.98
CA MET A 186 -10.54 1.29 -1.74
C MET A 186 -10.57 0.93 -0.27
N SER A 187 -9.50 1.17 0.50
CA SER A 187 -9.45 0.91 1.95
C SER A 187 -10.51 1.71 2.71
N ILE A 188 -10.73 2.98 2.33
CA ILE A 188 -11.82 3.79 2.90
C ILE A 188 -13.18 3.18 2.57
N VAL A 189 -13.41 2.81 1.31
CA VAL A 189 -14.67 2.20 0.87
C VAL A 189 -14.92 0.88 1.60
N VAL A 190 -13.91 0.03 1.70
CA VAL A 190 -13.97 -1.25 2.42
C VAL A 190 -14.29 -1.05 3.89
N THR A 191 -13.68 -0.05 4.54
CA THR A 191 -13.97 0.33 5.92
C THR A 191 -15.46 0.67 6.10
N PHE A 192 -16.04 1.49 5.20
CA PHE A 192 -17.47 1.80 5.26
C PHE A 192 -18.36 0.56 5.04
N ILE A 193 -17.97 -0.31 4.11
CA ILE A 193 -18.67 -1.58 3.84
C ILE A 193 -18.63 -2.48 5.07
N ASN A 194 -17.49 -2.61 5.73
CA ASN A 194 -17.32 -3.42 6.94
C ASN A 194 -18.20 -2.90 8.08
N LEU A 195 -18.21 -1.59 8.31
CA LEU A 195 -18.99 -0.99 9.39
C LEU A 195 -20.50 -1.16 9.14
N ILE A 196 -20.98 -0.73 7.98
CA ILE A 196 -22.42 -0.71 7.68
C ILE A 196 -22.92 -2.14 7.44
N GLY A 197 -22.24 -2.90 6.59
CA GLY A 197 -22.59 -4.28 6.27
C GLY A 197 -22.53 -5.18 7.49
N GLY A 198 -21.52 -4.99 8.34
CA GLY A 198 -21.37 -5.72 9.60
C GLY A 198 -22.51 -5.45 10.57
N ILE A 199 -22.90 -4.18 10.76
CA ILE A 199 -24.04 -3.83 11.62
C ILE A 199 -25.33 -4.45 11.10
N VAL A 200 -25.61 -4.37 9.79
CA VAL A 200 -26.81 -4.95 9.17
C VAL A 200 -26.86 -6.47 9.37
N ILE A 201 -25.77 -7.18 9.05
CA ILE A 201 -25.70 -8.64 9.20
C ILE A 201 -25.81 -9.05 10.67
N GLY A 202 -25.11 -8.34 11.57
CA GLY A 202 -25.15 -8.61 13.01
C GLY A 202 -26.54 -8.47 13.63
N LEU A 203 -27.31 -7.47 13.18
CA LEU A 203 -28.70 -7.28 13.61
C LEU A 203 -29.64 -8.36 13.05
N ILE A 204 -29.46 -8.76 11.78
CA ILE A 204 -30.25 -9.84 11.16
C ILE A 204 -29.98 -11.18 11.87
N ASN A 205 -28.75 -11.42 12.31
CA ASN A 205 -28.36 -12.62 13.05
C ASN A 205 -28.84 -12.63 14.51
N GLY A 206 -29.63 -11.64 14.94
CA GLY A 206 -30.24 -11.60 16.27
C GLY A 206 -29.35 -11.03 17.37
N GLY A 207 -28.24 -10.36 17.03
CA GLY A 207 -27.39 -9.68 18.00
C GLY A 207 -28.05 -8.45 18.63
N SER A 208 -27.67 -8.13 19.87
CA SER A 208 -28.11 -6.89 20.52
C SER A 208 -27.46 -5.68 19.81
N PHE A 209 -28.21 -4.58 19.65
CA PHE A 209 -27.73 -3.42 18.90
C PHE A 209 -26.41 -2.84 19.44
N GLY A 210 -26.26 -2.80 20.77
CA GLY A 210 -25.02 -2.32 21.41
C GLY A 210 -23.83 -3.24 21.16
N ASP A 211 -24.03 -4.56 21.28
CA ASP A 211 -22.95 -5.54 21.11
C ASP A 211 -22.50 -5.64 19.65
N VAL A 212 -23.46 -5.57 18.72
CA VAL A 212 -23.20 -5.58 17.28
C VAL A 212 -22.38 -4.36 16.88
N ILE A 213 -22.76 -3.16 17.31
CA ILE A 213 -22.00 -1.94 17.02
C ILE A 213 -20.59 -2.03 17.58
N SER A 214 -20.44 -2.46 18.83
CA SER A 214 -19.12 -2.60 19.46
C SER A 214 -18.23 -3.57 18.68
N THR A 215 -18.75 -4.77 18.39
CA THR A 215 -18.00 -5.83 17.72
C THR A 215 -17.53 -5.42 16.33
N TYR A 216 -18.46 -4.94 15.49
CA TYR A 216 -18.13 -4.58 14.11
C TYR A 216 -17.36 -3.26 14.01
N SER A 217 -17.52 -2.34 14.95
CA SER A 217 -16.67 -1.14 15.02
C SER A 217 -15.22 -1.51 15.36
N VAL A 218 -15.01 -2.39 16.34
CA VAL A 218 -13.66 -2.88 16.69
C VAL A 218 -13.02 -3.61 15.52
N ALA A 219 -13.76 -4.50 14.87
CA ALA A 219 -13.27 -5.23 13.70
C ALA A 219 -12.91 -4.29 12.54
N THR A 220 -13.78 -3.31 12.25
CA THR A 220 -13.58 -2.36 11.16
C THR A 220 -12.40 -1.43 11.41
N VAL A 221 -12.25 -0.90 12.63
CA VAL A 221 -11.11 -0.04 12.99
C VAL A 221 -9.81 -0.83 12.90
N GLY A 222 -9.79 -2.06 13.42
CA GLY A 222 -8.60 -2.91 13.36
C GLY A 222 -8.19 -3.24 11.93
N ASP A 223 -9.15 -3.59 11.08
CA ASP A 223 -8.92 -3.94 9.67
C ASP A 223 -8.46 -2.72 8.87
N GLY A 224 -9.14 -1.58 9.05
CA GLY A 224 -8.79 -0.33 8.37
C GLY A 224 -7.41 0.21 8.76
N LEU A 225 -6.86 -0.14 9.93
CA LEU A 225 -5.50 0.21 10.33
C LEU A 225 -4.43 -0.75 9.79
N MET A 226 -4.80 -1.99 9.48
CA MET A 226 -3.93 -2.97 8.83
C MET A 226 -3.82 -2.75 7.32
N SER A 227 -4.77 -2.00 6.75
CA SER A 227 -4.77 -1.58 5.37
C SER A 227 -3.80 -0.44 5.05
#